data_AF-A0A4P7ZWE6-F1
#
_entry.id   AF-A0A4P7ZWE6-F1
#
_cell.length_a   1.000
_cell.length_b   1.000
_cell.length_c   1.000
_cell.angle_alpha   90.00
_cell.angle_beta   90.00
_cell.angle_gamma   90.00
#
_symmetry.space_group_name_H-M   'P 1'
#
loop_
_entity.id
_entity.type
_entity.pdbx_description
1 polymer ?
#
loop_
_entity_poly.entity_id
_entity_poly.type
_entity_poly.pdbx_seq_one_letter_code
_entity_poly.pdbx_strand_id
1 'polypeptide(L)'
;MAALGLSLPIAALAAPAQAAPSSCPTPMLGRYAVMGMGVQSGKERNTPTAHVLEERWLAGGKLQGTVVERLGRSERQATYSGTARMAAGCVLQLERTLPWGRERSEVVLDGKGRPLYSLNRNTGSVITSRWLPMAPGTCQAADLNGLVLSSQVGLTWRNGGWSPNAVVQREQWRDGAVRGLALSSYGGVGETASYSGQLKLDPASCWGSLSETDAKGVGYNYRALLVKGRSGARGYFYLQRDPDDLTAGWLVRD
;
A
#
# COMPACT_ATOMS: atom_id res chain seq x y z
N MET A 1 -14.65 15.19 62.85
CA MET A 1 -15.27 15.53 61.55
C MET A 1 -14.33 15.05 60.46
N ALA A 2 -14.69 13.99 59.73
CA ALA A 2 -13.94 13.53 58.56
C ALA A 2 -14.95 12.98 57.55
N ALA A 3 -14.92 13.54 56.35
CA ALA A 3 -15.95 13.40 55.33
C ALA A 3 -15.90 12.04 54.62
N LEU A 4 -17.07 11.41 54.48
CA LEU A 4 -17.32 10.27 53.61
C LEU A 4 -17.31 10.76 52.15
N GLY A 5 -16.25 10.42 51.41
CA GLY A 5 -16.17 10.63 49.97
C GLY A 5 -17.02 9.59 49.23
N LEU A 6 -18.15 10.02 48.70
CA LEU A 6 -18.99 9.25 47.78
C LEU A 6 -18.29 9.11 46.43
N SER A 7 -17.84 7.91 46.10
CA SER A 7 -17.40 7.51 44.77
C SER A 7 -18.61 7.22 43.89
N LEU A 8 -18.90 8.11 42.93
CA LEU A 8 -19.88 7.86 41.87
C LEU A 8 -19.26 6.94 40.80
N PRO A 9 -19.99 5.93 40.30
CA PRO A 9 -19.52 5.13 39.18
C PRO A 9 -19.64 5.94 37.89
N ILE A 10 -18.52 6.09 37.18
CA ILE A 10 -18.50 6.63 35.82
C ILE A 10 -19.16 5.58 34.92
N ALA A 11 -20.42 5.81 34.55
CA ALA A 11 -21.10 5.04 33.52
C ALA A 11 -20.41 5.33 32.18
N ALA A 12 -19.59 4.39 31.72
CA ALA A 12 -19.05 4.41 30.37
C ALA A 12 -20.21 4.35 29.38
N LEU A 13 -20.47 5.45 28.69
CA LEU A 13 -21.32 5.52 27.49
C LEU A 13 -20.64 4.69 26.39
N ALA A 14 -20.82 3.38 26.43
CA ALA A 14 -20.56 2.53 25.28
C ALA A 14 -21.56 2.95 24.20
N ALA A 15 -21.06 3.55 23.11
CA ALA A 15 -21.86 3.78 21.93
C ALA A 15 -22.55 2.45 21.56
N PRO A 16 -23.86 2.44 21.25
CA PRO A 16 -24.55 1.21 20.90
C PRO A 16 -23.83 0.57 19.71
N ALA A 17 -23.34 -0.65 19.92
CA ALA A 17 -22.77 -1.46 18.85
C ALA A 17 -23.87 -1.58 17.79
N GLN A 18 -23.65 -0.93 16.64
CA GLN A 18 -24.57 -1.03 15.51
C GLN A 18 -24.74 -2.52 15.20
N ALA A 19 -26.00 -2.97 15.16
CA ALA A 19 -26.34 -4.34 14.86
C ALA A 19 -25.62 -4.77 13.57
N ALA A 20 -24.89 -5.88 13.63
CA ALA A 20 -24.23 -6.41 12.46
C ALA A 20 -25.28 -6.63 11.35
N PRO A 21 -25.01 -6.20 10.11
CA PRO A 21 -25.94 -6.42 9.01
C PRO A 21 -26.26 -7.91 8.87
N SER A 22 -27.53 -8.22 8.56
CA SER A 22 -28.06 -9.59 8.49
C SER A 22 -27.49 -10.41 7.32
N SER A 23 -26.77 -9.76 6.40
CA SER A 23 -26.10 -10.38 5.27
C SER A 23 -24.72 -9.77 5.05
N CYS A 24 -23.81 -10.55 4.47
CA CYS A 24 -22.48 -10.08 4.13
C CYS A 24 -22.54 -9.02 3.04
N PRO A 25 -21.70 -7.97 3.10
CA PRO A 25 -21.66 -6.95 2.06
C PRO A 25 -21.26 -7.57 0.72
N THR A 26 -22.02 -7.27 -0.33
CA THR A 26 -21.69 -7.70 -1.69
C THR A 26 -20.40 -7.01 -2.15
N PRO A 27 -19.37 -7.75 -2.62
CA PRO A 27 -18.14 -7.15 -3.12
C PRO A 27 -18.40 -6.13 -4.22
N MET A 28 -17.90 -4.90 -4.04
CA MET A 28 -18.06 -3.86 -5.03
C MET A 28 -17.17 -4.16 -6.24
N LEU A 29 -17.78 -4.26 -7.43
CA LEU A 29 -17.01 -4.38 -8.67
C LEU A 29 -16.25 -3.10 -8.95
N GLY A 30 -15.08 -3.21 -9.57
CA GLY A 30 -14.28 -2.04 -9.88
C GLY A 30 -12.79 -2.31 -9.94
N ARG A 31 -12.02 -1.23 -9.80
CA ARG A 31 -10.57 -1.25 -9.84
C ARG A 31 -10.00 -0.75 -8.52
N TYR A 32 -8.95 -1.41 -8.08
CA TYR A 32 -8.34 -1.20 -6.78
C TYR A 32 -6.83 -1.12 -6.91
N ALA A 33 -6.25 -0.16 -6.20
CA ALA A 33 -4.83 -0.19 -5.90
C ALA A 33 -4.66 -0.96 -4.58
N VAL A 34 -3.66 -1.82 -4.52
CA VAL A 34 -3.31 -2.57 -3.32
C VAL A 34 -1.83 -2.37 -3.02
N MET A 35 -1.49 -2.13 -1.77
CA MET A 35 -0.09 -2.08 -1.33
C MET A 35 0.05 -2.89 -0.05
N GLY A 36 1.08 -3.71 0.03
CA GLY A 36 1.30 -4.59 1.16
C GLY A 36 2.78 -4.76 1.46
N MET A 37 3.05 -5.02 2.73
CA MET A 37 4.39 -5.27 3.24
C MET A 37 4.33 -6.38 4.29
N GLY A 38 5.45 -7.05 4.47
CA GLY A 38 5.55 -8.13 5.43
C GLY A 38 6.84 -8.92 5.30
N VAL A 39 6.75 -10.21 5.64
CA VAL A 39 7.87 -11.14 5.59
C VAL A 39 7.46 -12.47 4.98
N GLN A 40 8.39 -13.07 4.25
CA GLN A 40 8.30 -14.45 3.79
C GLN A 40 9.36 -15.29 4.52
N SER A 41 8.95 -16.40 5.12
CA SER A 41 9.83 -17.35 5.77
C SER A 41 10.77 -18.00 4.76
N GLY A 42 12.06 -17.96 5.03
CA GLY A 42 13.09 -18.70 4.30
C GLY A 42 13.68 -19.81 5.17
N LYS A 43 14.50 -20.67 4.56
CA LYS A 43 15.18 -21.78 5.27
C LYS A 43 16.16 -21.28 6.34
N GLU A 44 16.90 -20.22 6.03
CA GLU A 44 17.95 -19.68 6.90
C GLU A 44 17.54 -18.37 7.58
N ARG A 45 16.74 -17.55 6.89
CA ARG A 45 16.30 -16.25 7.38
C ARG A 45 14.95 -15.87 6.77
N ASN A 46 14.21 -15.04 7.49
CA ASN A 46 13.04 -14.36 6.93
C ASN A 46 13.49 -13.33 5.90
N THR A 47 12.76 -13.26 4.79
CA THR A 47 12.99 -12.31 3.70
C THR A 47 11.88 -11.27 3.76
N PRO A 48 12.19 -9.98 3.91
CA PRO A 48 11.16 -8.96 3.83
C PRO A 48 10.55 -8.92 2.44
N THR A 49 9.27 -8.65 2.38
CA THR A 49 8.52 -8.63 1.13
C THR A 49 7.59 -7.43 1.09
N ALA A 50 7.39 -6.90 -0.12
CA ALA A 50 6.44 -5.85 -0.36
C ALA A 50 5.88 -5.96 -1.78
N HIS A 51 4.64 -5.51 -1.96
CA HIS A 51 3.98 -5.50 -3.25
C HIS A 51 3.14 -4.26 -3.47
N VAL A 52 2.96 -3.93 -4.74
CA VAL A 52 1.91 -3.03 -5.22
C VAL A 52 1.15 -3.74 -6.34
N LEU A 53 -0.17 -3.65 -6.31
CA LEU A 53 -1.05 -4.26 -7.29
C LEU A 53 -2.06 -3.24 -7.81
N GLU A 54 -2.40 -3.37 -9.09
CA GLU A 54 -3.63 -2.83 -9.67
C GLU A 54 -4.53 -4.03 -9.97
N GLU A 55 -5.62 -4.18 -9.21
CA GLU A 55 -6.54 -5.31 -9.33
C GLU A 55 -7.93 -4.84 -9.77
N ARG A 56 -8.57 -5.62 -10.65
CA ARG A 56 -9.94 -5.41 -11.10
C ARG A 56 -10.82 -6.56 -10.65
N TRP A 57 -11.91 -6.24 -9.97
CA TRP A 57 -12.97 -7.18 -9.62
C TRP A 57 -14.08 -7.10 -10.65
N LEU A 58 -14.41 -8.25 -11.22
CA LEU A 58 -15.35 -8.42 -12.33
C LEU A 58 -16.56 -9.24 -11.86
N ALA A 59 -17.62 -9.21 -12.67
CA ALA A 59 -18.81 -10.01 -12.42
C ALA A 59 -18.48 -11.51 -12.34
N GLY A 60 -19.30 -12.26 -11.59
CA GLY A 60 -19.11 -13.70 -11.40
C GLY A 60 -17.89 -14.07 -10.54
N GLY A 61 -17.38 -13.13 -9.73
CA GLY A 61 -16.25 -13.38 -8.83
C GLY A 61 -14.91 -13.53 -9.54
N LYS A 62 -14.77 -13.09 -10.79
CA LYS A 62 -13.48 -13.09 -11.50
C LYS A 62 -12.66 -11.88 -11.10
N LEU A 63 -11.35 -12.03 -11.04
CA LEU A 63 -10.42 -10.91 -10.91
C LEU A 63 -9.26 -11.03 -11.89
N GLN A 64 -8.66 -9.89 -12.18
CA GLN A 64 -7.44 -9.78 -12.99
C GLN A 64 -6.63 -8.58 -12.52
N GLY A 65 -5.31 -8.61 -12.69
CA GLY A 65 -4.49 -7.47 -12.30
C GLY A 65 -3.05 -7.57 -12.74
N THR A 66 -2.30 -6.56 -12.32
CA THR A 66 -0.84 -6.48 -12.44
C THR A 66 -0.27 -6.37 -11.03
N VAL A 67 0.81 -7.08 -10.77
CA VAL A 67 1.58 -7.00 -9.51
C VAL A 67 3.01 -6.66 -9.81
N VAL A 68 3.59 -5.82 -8.96
CA VAL A 68 5.03 -5.63 -8.83
C VAL A 68 5.35 -5.96 -7.38
N GLU A 69 6.28 -6.88 -7.16
CA GLU A 69 6.67 -7.27 -5.82
C GLU A 69 8.19 -7.39 -5.67
N ARG A 70 8.63 -7.19 -4.44
CA ARG A 70 10.00 -7.29 -3.98
C ARG A 70 10.09 -8.39 -2.94
N LEU A 71 10.99 -9.35 -3.17
CA LEU A 71 11.39 -10.34 -2.18
C LEU A 71 12.84 -10.03 -1.81
N GLY A 72 13.02 -9.31 -0.70
CA GLY A 72 14.30 -8.73 -0.31
C GLY A 72 14.85 -7.84 -1.41
N ARG A 73 15.98 -8.25 -1.98
CA ARG A 73 16.73 -7.47 -2.99
C ARG A 73 16.27 -7.74 -4.43
N SER A 74 15.34 -8.67 -4.64
CA SER A 74 14.88 -9.09 -5.97
C SER A 74 13.49 -8.54 -6.28
N GLU A 75 13.33 -7.94 -7.46
CA GLU A 75 12.05 -7.47 -8.00
C GLU A 75 11.49 -8.48 -9.01
N ARG A 76 10.17 -8.62 -9.05
CA ARG A 76 9.46 -9.27 -10.15
C ARG A 76 8.11 -8.59 -10.42
N GLN A 77 7.65 -8.69 -11.65
CA GLN A 77 6.38 -8.13 -12.11
C GLN A 77 5.66 -9.14 -12.99
N ALA A 78 4.33 -9.20 -12.86
CA ALA A 78 3.50 -10.01 -13.75
C ALA A 78 2.06 -9.49 -13.82
N THR A 79 1.36 -9.92 -14.86
CA THR A 79 -0.11 -9.93 -14.88
C THR A 79 -0.62 -11.25 -14.29
N TYR A 80 -1.84 -11.24 -13.76
CA TYR A 80 -2.48 -12.42 -13.18
C TYR A 80 -3.99 -12.39 -13.37
N SER A 81 -4.59 -13.57 -13.19
CA SER A 81 -6.02 -13.78 -13.10
C SER A 81 -6.36 -14.51 -11.80
N GLY A 82 -7.64 -14.53 -11.42
CA GLY A 82 -8.03 -15.20 -10.20
C GLY A 82 -9.51 -15.20 -9.94
N THR A 83 -9.87 -15.56 -8.71
CA THR A 83 -11.25 -15.61 -8.25
C THR A 83 -11.42 -14.98 -6.88
N ALA A 84 -12.63 -14.48 -6.63
CA ALA A 84 -13.10 -13.89 -5.40
C ALA A 84 -14.39 -14.60 -4.97
N ARG A 85 -14.43 -15.08 -3.72
CA ARG A 85 -15.61 -15.74 -3.16
C ARG A 85 -15.84 -15.31 -1.71
N MET A 86 -17.09 -15.03 -1.37
CA MET A 86 -17.43 -14.73 0.02
C MET A 86 -17.33 -16.00 0.86
N ALA A 87 -16.60 -15.94 1.97
CA ALA A 87 -16.48 -17.03 2.92
C ALA A 87 -17.38 -16.78 4.15
N ALA A 88 -17.42 -17.75 5.06
CA ALA A 88 -18.06 -17.60 6.36
C ALA A 88 -17.47 -16.39 7.11
N GLY A 89 -18.30 -15.71 7.91
CA GLY A 89 -17.88 -14.53 8.68
C GLY A 89 -17.71 -13.25 7.85
N CYS A 90 -18.27 -13.19 6.65
CA CYS A 90 -18.25 -12.01 5.77
C CYS A 90 -16.86 -11.51 5.39
N VAL A 91 -15.94 -12.46 5.24
CA VAL A 91 -14.59 -12.23 4.74
C VAL A 91 -14.52 -12.68 3.29
N LEU A 92 -14.00 -11.82 2.41
CA LEU A 92 -13.82 -12.16 1.01
C LEU A 92 -12.51 -12.91 0.83
N GLN A 93 -12.57 -14.11 0.28
CA GLN A 93 -11.39 -14.89 -0.09
C GLN A 93 -11.02 -14.64 -1.54
N LEU A 94 -9.77 -14.28 -1.76
CA LEU A 94 -9.18 -14.11 -3.09
C LEU A 94 -8.15 -15.20 -3.34
N GLU A 95 -8.18 -15.78 -4.53
CA GLU A 95 -7.13 -16.66 -5.06
C GLU A 95 -6.62 -16.07 -6.39
N ARG A 96 -5.33 -15.71 -6.42
CA ARG A 96 -4.62 -15.22 -7.60
C ARG A 96 -3.75 -16.31 -8.18
N THR A 97 -3.76 -16.44 -9.50
CA THR A 97 -2.86 -17.33 -10.26
C THR A 97 -1.78 -16.48 -10.91
N LEU A 98 -0.58 -16.55 -10.35
CA LEU A 98 0.60 -15.80 -10.77
C LEU A 98 1.58 -16.74 -11.50
N PRO A 99 2.52 -16.21 -12.31
CA PRO A 99 3.53 -17.04 -12.97
C PRO A 99 4.41 -17.85 -12.00
N TRP A 100 4.54 -17.41 -10.75
CA TRP A 100 5.33 -18.07 -9.71
C TRP A 100 4.49 -18.84 -8.68
N GLY A 101 3.19 -19.02 -8.93
CA GLY A 101 2.33 -19.87 -8.10
C GLY A 101 1.00 -19.21 -7.74
N ARG A 102 0.30 -19.82 -6.79
CA ARG A 102 -0.99 -19.32 -6.31
C ARG A 102 -0.81 -18.50 -5.05
N GLU A 103 -1.49 -17.37 -4.99
CA GLU A 103 -1.58 -16.54 -3.80
C GLU A 103 -3.01 -16.50 -3.29
N ARG A 104 -3.17 -16.74 -1.98
CA ARG A 104 -4.45 -16.62 -1.30
C ARG A 104 -4.42 -15.47 -0.32
N SER A 105 -5.49 -14.69 -0.29
CA SER A 105 -5.68 -13.63 0.70
C SER A 105 -7.11 -13.58 1.19
N GLU A 106 -7.27 -13.06 2.39
CA GLU A 106 -8.56 -12.75 3.00
C GLU A 106 -8.70 -11.24 3.14
N VAL A 107 -9.82 -10.71 2.68
CA VAL A 107 -10.07 -9.27 2.57
C VAL A 107 -11.28 -8.89 3.40
N VAL A 108 -11.11 -7.85 4.21
CA VAL A 108 -12.21 -7.23 4.95
C VAL A 108 -12.84 -6.15 4.10
N LEU A 109 -14.17 -6.23 3.96
CA LEU A 109 -14.98 -5.26 3.24
C LEU A 109 -15.65 -4.30 4.24
N ASP A 110 -15.85 -3.06 3.82
CA ASP A 110 -16.74 -2.15 4.54
C ASP A 110 -18.22 -2.46 4.26
N GLY A 111 -19.13 -1.75 4.93
CA GLY A 111 -20.59 -1.92 4.72
C GLY A 111 -21.09 -1.61 3.31
N LYS A 112 -20.25 -1.04 2.43
CA LYS A 112 -20.54 -0.78 1.01
C LYS A 112 -19.88 -1.82 0.08
N GLY A 113 -19.24 -2.85 0.64
CA GLY A 113 -18.56 -3.88 -0.13
C GLY A 113 -17.19 -3.47 -0.66
N ARG A 114 -16.61 -2.37 -0.17
CA ARG A 114 -15.29 -1.89 -0.60
C ARG A 114 -14.20 -2.56 0.22
N PRO A 115 -13.13 -3.09 -0.41
CA PRO A 115 -12.01 -3.64 0.32
C PRO A 115 -11.26 -2.54 1.08
N LEU A 116 -10.86 -2.83 2.31
CA LEU A 116 -10.06 -1.93 3.15
C LEU A 116 -8.66 -2.51 3.41
N TYR A 117 -8.63 -3.73 3.94
CA TYR A 117 -7.43 -4.42 4.34
C TYR A 117 -7.49 -5.90 3.96
N SER A 118 -6.33 -6.50 3.75
CA SER A 118 -6.23 -7.93 3.56
C SER A 118 -5.03 -8.55 4.25
N LEU A 119 -5.12 -9.85 4.49
CA LEU A 119 -4.06 -10.68 5.03
C LEU A 119 -3.75 -11.81 4.04
N ASN A 120 -2.46 -12.01 3.74
CA ASN A 120 -2.02 -13.15 2.96
C ASN A 120 -2.18 -14.45 3.77
N ARG A 121 -2.61 -15.53 3.10
CA ARG A 121 -2.90 -16.85 3.69
C ARG A 121 -2.02 -17.96 3.11
N ASN A 122 -0.90 -17.62 2.46
CA ASN A 122 0.07 -18.59 2.03
C ASN A 122 0.94 -19.01 3.21
N THR A 123 1.21 -20.31 3.32
CA THR A 123 2.13 -20.85 4.32
C THR A 123 3.51 -20.18 4.18
N GLY A 124 4.07 -19.73 5.29
CA GLY A 124 5.37 -19.05 5.30
C GLY A 124 5.33 -17.62 4.76
N SER A 125 4.16 -16.98 4.66
CA SER A 125 4.04 -15.57 4.28
C SER A 125 3.17 -14.83 5.28
N VAL A 126 3.65 -13.69 5.77
CA VAL A 126 2.92 -12.79 6.67
C VAL A 126 2.94 -11.42 6.04
N ILE A 127 1.87 -11.09 5.30
CA ILE A 127 1.74 -9.82 4.58
C ILE A 127 0.37 -9.23 4.88
N THR A 128 0.36 -7.99 5.36
CA THR A 128 -0.85 -7.17 5.44
C THR A 128 -0.87 -6.21 4.27
N SER A 129 -2.05 -6.00 3.67
CA SER A 129 -2.21 -5.04 2.58
C SER A 129 -3.34 -4.05 2.84
N ARG A 130 -3.19 -2.86 2.26
CA ARG A 130 -4.18 -1.79 2.22
C ARG A 130 -4.75 -1.66 0.82
N TRP A 131 -6.05 -1.39 0.75
CA TRP A 131 -6.80 -1.29 -0.51
C TRP A 131 -7.34 0.13 -0.69
N LEU A 132 -7.28 0.63 -1.92
CA LEU A 132 -7.86 1.91 -2.31
C LEU A 132 -8.67 1.75 -3.59
N PRO A 133 -9.95 2.17 -3.62
CA PRO A 133 -10.71 2.20 -4.86
C PRO A 133 -10.12 3.23 -5.83
N MET A 134 -10.10 2.86 -7.10
CA MET A 134 -9.69 3.70 -8.22
C MET A 134 -10.89 4.01 -9.11
N ALA A 135 -11.02 5.27 -9.51
CA ALA A 135 -11.97 5.67 -10.54
C ALA A 135 -11.59 5.04 -11.90
N PRO A 136 -12.55 4.84 -12.83
CA PRO A 136 -12.26 4.38 -14.19
C PRO A 136 -11.36 5.33 -14.99
N GLY A 137 -10.80 4.84 -16.10
CA GLY A 137 -9.99 5.63 -17.05
C GLY A 137 -8.48 5.46 -16.91
N THR A 138 -7.72 6.23 -17.66
CA THR A 138 -6.24 6.26 -17.62
C THR A 138 -5.76 7.36 -16.68
N CYS A 139 -4.52 7.28 -16.18
CA CYS A 139 -3.93 8.35 -15.40
C CYS A 139 -3.10 9.28 -16.28
N GLN A 140 -2.95 10.52 -15.83
CA GLN A 140 -2.05 11.50 -16.40
C GLN A 140 -1.08 11.98 -15.32
N ALA A 141 0.14 12.38 -15.69
CA ALA A 141 1.10 12.87 -14.70
C ALA A 141 0.57 14.12 -13.97
N ALA A 142 -0.20 14.96 -14.69
CA ALA A 142 -0.87 16.12 -14.14
C ALA A 142 -1.95 15.79 -13.07
N ASP A 143 -2.41 14.53 -12.99
CA ASP A 143 -3.34 14.09 -11.94
C ASP A 143 -2.74 14.25 -10.53
N LEU A 144 -1.40 14.27 -10.40
CA LEU A 144 -0.68 14.50 -9.15
C LEU A 144 -0.35 15.98 -8.86
N ASN A 145 -0.66 16.91 -9.76
CA ASN A 145 -0.31 18.33 -9.58
C ASN A 145 -0.82 18.87 -8.23
N GLY A 146 0.07 19.50 -7.48
CA GLY A 146 -0.23 20.01 -6.13
C GLY A 146 0.71 19.48 -5.06
N LEU A 147 0.24 19.51 -3.82
CA LEU A 147 0.96 19.04 -2.65
C LEU A 147 0.61 17.57 -2.36
N VAL A 148 1.64 16.77 -2.11
CA VAL A 148 1.51 15.37 -1.74
C VAL A 148 2.35 15.12 -0.49
N LEU A 149 1.78 14.40 0.47
CA LEU A 149 2.39 14.10 1.76
C LEU A 149 2.53 12.59 1.95
N SER A 150 3.64 12.16 2.56
CA SER A 150 3.88 10.74 2.84
C SER A 150 4.34 10.50 4.27
N SER A 151 4.03 9.30 4.75
CA SER A 151 4.66 8.70 5.92
C SER A 151 4.88 7.23 5.60
N GLN A 152 6.13 6.79 5.62
CA GLN A 152 6.51 5.43 5.25
C GLN A 152 7.45 4.81 6.28
N VAL A 153 7.38 3.48 6.35
CA VAL A 153 8.31 2.63 7.09
C VAL A 153 8.82 1.59 6.10
N GLY A 154 10.12 1.37 6.10
CA GLY A 154 10.78 0.46 5.19
C GLY A 154 11.97 -0.23 5.85
N LEU A 155 12.79 -0.86 5.02
CA LEU A 155 13.99 -1.57 5.43
C LEU A 155 15.13 -1.20 4.50
N THR A 156 16.30 -0.93 5.07
CA THR A 156 17.56 -0.78 4.33
C THR A 156 18.47 -1.96 4.64
N TRP A 157 19.04 -2.56 3.60
CA TRP A 157 20.05 -3.60 3.68
C TRP A 157 21.41 -2.96 3.94
N ARG A 158 22.00 -3.25 5.11
CA ARG A 158 23.32 -2.78 5.50
C ARG A 158 24.01 -3.82 6.37
N ASN A 159 25.32 -3.95 6.25
CA ASN A 159 26.13 -4.87 7.05
C ASN A 159 25.59 -6.33 7.04
N GLY A 160 25.07 -6.78 5.89
CA GLY A 160 24.57 -8.15 5.74
C GLY A 160 23.18 -8.42 6.33
N GLY A 161 22.42 -7.38 6.71
CA GLY A 161 21.07 -7.53 7.27
C GLY A 161 20.14 -6.38 6.93
N TRP A 162 18.83 -6.62 7.09
CA TRP A 162 17.79 -5.59 6.95
C TRP A 162 17.66 -4.81 8.25
N SER A 163 17.72 -3.49 8.17
CA SER A 163 17.50 -2.55 9.28
C SER A 163 16.28 -1.68 9.00
N PRO A 164 15.42 -1.40 10.00
CA PRO A 164 14.28 -0.52 9.81
C PRO A 164 14.71 0.91 9.48
N ASN A 165 13.94 1.52 8.58
CA ASN A 165 13.98 2.94 8.29
C ASN A 165 12.57 3.52 8.32
N ALA A 166 12.48 4.84 8.44
CA ALA A 166 11.23 5.57 8.30
C ALA A 166 11.50 6.88 7.57
N VAL A 167 10.55 7.34 6.77
CA VAL A 167 10.64 8.61 6.07
C VAL A 167 9.28 9.31 6.08
N VAL A 168 9.29 10.63 6.27
CA VAL A 168 8.15 11.50 6.04
C VAL A 168 8.53 12.47 4.94
N GLN A 169 7.68 12.62 3.93
CA GLN A 169 7.98 13.49 2.80
C GLN A 169 6.89 14.52 2.58
N ARG A 170 7.34 15.68 2.09
CA ARG A 170 6.50 16.74 1.54
C ARG A 170 6.92 16.99 0.11
N GLU A 171 6.03 16.76 -0.83
CA GLU A 171 6.32 16.82 -2.26
C GLU A 171 5.44 17.83 -2.99
N GLN A 172 6.08 18.70 -3.76
CA GLN A 172 5.41 19.58 -4.71
C GLN A 172 5.52 18.97 -6.12
N TRP A 173 4.36 18.67 -6.69
CA TRP A 173 4.23 18.05 -8.01
C TRP A 173 3.76 19.05 -9.07
N ARG A 174 4.34 18.93 -10.26
CA ARG A 174 3.91 19.64 -11.48
C ARG A 174 4.26 18.84 -12.72
N ASP A 175 3.24 18.37 -13.43
CA ASP A 175 3.31 17.69 -14.72
C ASP A 175 4.31 16.51 -14.73
N GLY A 176 4.29 15.75 -13.63
CA GLY A 176 5.19 14.62 -13.40
C GLY A 176 6.56 14.97 -12.83
N ALA A 177 6.96 16.24 -12.81
CA ALA A 177 8.13 16.66 -12.06
C ALA A 177 7.80 16.78 -10.57
N VAL A 178 8.73 16.38 -9.71
CA VAL A 178 8.59 16.49 -8.26
C VAL A 178 9.78 17.24 -7.66
N ARG A 179 9.50 18.06 -6.65
CA ARG A 179 10.49 18.61 -5.72
C ARG A 179 10.01 18.35 -4.32
N GLY A 180 10.86 17.74 -3.50
CA GLY A 180 10.48 17.30 -2.17
C GLY A 180 11.48 17.62 -1.08
N LEU A 181 11.01 17.45 0.15
CA LEU A 181 11.80 17.43 1.37
C LEU A 181 11.50 16.12 2.09
N ALA A 182 12.54 15.35 2.40
CA ALA A 182 12.44 14.12 3.17
C ALA A 182 13.00 14.32 4.57
N LEU A 183 12.27 13.86 5.57
CA LEU A 183 12.72 13.65 6.94
C LEU A 183 12.88 12.14 7.15
N SER A 184 14.11 11.67 7.23
CA SER A 184 14.43 10.24 7.27
C SER A 184 15.00 9.82 8.62
N SER A 185 14.79 8.57 9.01
CA SER A 185 15.43 7.94 10.16
C SER A 185 15.98 6.58 9.75
N TYR A 186 17.29 6.38 9.89
CA TYR A 186 17.97 5.12 9.54
C TYR A 186 18.54 4.46 10.78
N GLY A 187 17.77 3.56 11.39
CA GLY A 187 18.11 2.99 12.70
C GLY A 187 18.16 4.04 13.82
N GLY A 188 17.26 5.04 13.78
CA GLY A 188 17.14 6.09 14.78
C GLY A 188 17.94 7.36 14.48
N VAL A 189 18.90 7.32 13.56
CA VAL A 189 19.67 8.51 13.14
C VAL A 189 18.86 9.31 12.14
N GLY A 190 18.55 10.56 12.49
CA GLY A 190 17.76 11.47 11.68
C GLY A 190 18.57 12.14 10.56
N GLU A 191 17.95 12.28 9.39
CA GLU A 191 18.47 13.04 8.27
C GLU A 191 17.36 13.90 7.64
N THR A 192 17.74 15.05 7.08
CA THR A 192 16.85 15.88 6.28
C THR A 192 17.52 16.20 4.95
N ALA A 193 16.83 15.93 3.84
CA ALA A 193 17.35 16.17 2.50
C ALA A 193 16.26 16.68 1.56
N SER A 194 16.58 17.72 0.79
CA SER A 194 15.77 18.09 -0.36
C SER A 194 16.09 17.18 -1.53
N TYR A 195 15.11 16.90 -2.38
CA TYR A 195 15.29 16.08 -3.58
C TYR A 195 14.43 16.59 -4.73
N SER A 196 14.74 16.11 -5.93
CA SER A 196 13.93 16.34 -7.12
C SER A 196 13.88 15.10 -7.99
N GLY A 197 12.85 14.98 -8.82
CA GLY A 197 12.68 13.81 -9.65
C GLY A 197 11.64 13.97 -10.74
N GLN A 198 11.39 12.87 -11.43
CA GLN A 198 10.45 12.79 -12.54
C GLN A 198 9.71 11.46 -12.52
N LEU A 199 8.39 11.54 -12.64
CA LEU A 199 7.50 10.43 -12.96
C LEU A 199 7.33 10.32 -14.47
N LYS A 200 7.50 9.10 -14.97
CA LYS A 200 7.15 8.69 -16.34
C LYS A 200 6.10 7.59 -16.28
N LEU A 201 4.89 7.90 -16.72
CA LEU A 201 3.80 6.92 -16.81
C LEU A 201 4.00 5.98 -18.00
N ASP A 202 3.57 4.74 -17.83
CA ASP A 202 3.45 3.80 -18.93
C ASP A 202 2.27 4.23 -19.83
N PRO A 203 2.34 3.95 -21.15
CA PRO A 203 1.26 4.32 -22.08
C PRO A 203 -0.11 3.78 -21.63
N ALA A 204 -1.11 4.67 -21.61
CA ALA A 204 -2.49 4.35 -21.25
C ALA A 204 -2.68 3.60 -19.91
N SER A 205 -1.79 3.86 -18.94
CA SER A 205 -1.76 3.16 -17.65
C SER A 205 -1.84 4.14 -16.47
N CYS A 206 -2.05 3.59 -15.27
CA CYS A 206 -1.80 4.29 -14.01
C CYS A 206 -0.47 3.93 -13.37
N TRP A 207 0.24 2.97 -13.96
CA TRP A 207 1.60 2.64 -13.57
C TRP A 207 2.62 3.60 -14.19
N GLY A 208 3.73 3.82 -13.49
CA GLY A 208 4.87 4.58 -13.99
C GLY A 208 6.15 4.28 -13.23
N SER A 209 7.25 4.86 -13.69
CA SER A 209 8.54 4.83 -12.99
C SER A 209 8.84 6.23 -12.46
N LEU A 210 9.25 6.32 -11.21
CA LEU A 210 9.67 7.55 -10.56
C LEU A 210 11.15 7.43 -10.24
N SER A 211 11.94 8.40 -10.70
CA SER A 211 13.35 8.51 -10.36
C SER A 211 13.59 9.85 -9.68
N GLU A 212 14.29 9.81 -8.56
CA GLU A 212 14.59 10.98 -7.73
C GLU A 212 16.09 11.05 -7.43
N THR A 213 16.56 12.24 -7.13
CA THR A 213 17.93 12.50 -6.68
C THR A 213 17.90 13.52 -5.57
N ASP A 214 18.53 13.19 -4.45
CA ASP A 214 18.65 14.11 -3.31
C ASP A 214 19.80 15.10 -3.48
N ALA A 215 19.88 16.08 -2.57
CA ALA A 215 20.92 17.11 -2.56
C ALA A 215 22.34 16.55 -2.35
N LYS A 216 22.49 15.29 -1.93
CA LYS A 216 23.78 14.59 -1.80
C LYS A 216 24.14 13.81 -3.06
N GLY A 217 23.28 13.81 -4.07
CA GLY A 217 23.47 13.07 -5.33
C GLY A 217 23.08 11.59 -5.24
N VAL A 218 22.41 11.16 -4.17
CA VAL A 218 21.91 9.78 -4.07
C VAL A 218 20.65 9.64 -4.91
N GLY A 219 20.65 8.62 -5.79
CA GLY A 219 19.51 8.29 -6.63
C GLY A 219 18.56 7.32 -5.95
N TYR A 220 17.26 7.54 -6.12
CA TYR A 220 16.21 6.64 -5.64
C TYR A 220 15.27 6.29 -6.79
N ASN A 221 14.90 5.02 -6.89
CA ASN A 221 14.11 4.52 -8.01
C ASN A 221 12.89 3.77 -7.51
N TYR A 222 11.73 4.11 -8.06
CA TYR A 222 10.46 3.54 -7.64
C TYR A 222 9.61 3.09 -8.81
N ARG A 223 8.86 2.02 -8.57
CA ARG A 223 7.71 1.69 -9.39
C ARG A 223 6.48 2.31 -8.73
N ALA A 224 5.76 3.16 -9.45
CA ALA A 224 4.63 3.92 -8.92
C ALA A 224 3.31 3.50 -9.56
N LEU A 225 2.24 3.51 -8.77
CA LEU A 225 0.86 3.33 -9.19
C LEU A 225 0.03 4.53 -8.72
N LEU A 226 -0.39 5.38 -9.65
CA LEU A 226 -1.26 6.51 -9.35
C LEU A 226 -2.65 6.00 -8.98
N VAL A 227 -3.15 6.44 -7.84
CA VAL A 227 -4.47 6.04 -7.35
C VAL A 227 -5.50 7.04 -7.88
N LYS A 228 -6.03 6.73 -9.07
CA LYS A 228 -6.98 7.62 -9.76
C LYS A 228 -8.23 7.89 -8.92
N GLY A 229 -8.53 9.15 -8.69
CA GLY A 229 -9.79 9.65 -8.13
C GLY A 229 -10.73 10.17 -9.21
N ARG A 230 -11.88 10.71 -8.79
CA ARG A 230 -12.85 11.32 -9.73
C ARG A 230 -12.39 12.67 -10.29
N SER A 231 -11.53 13.36 -9.56
CA SER A 231 -11.07 14.72 -9.87
C SER A 231 -9.54 14.81 -9.74
N GLY A 232 -8.83 14.00 -10.53
CA GLY A 232 -7.37 13.81 -10.44
C GLY A 232 -6.98 12.61 -9.57
N ALA A 233 -5.71 12.48 -9.22
CA ALA A 233 -5.21 11.40 -8.38
C ALA A 233 -5.44 11.72 -6.90
N ARG A 234 -5.73 10.68 -6.12
CA ARG A 234 -5.79 10.77 -4.65
C ARG A 234 -4.40 10.74 -4.01
N GLY A 235 -3.36 10.55 -4.83
CA GLY A 235 -2.02 10.19 -4.43
C GLY A 235 -1.49 9.01 -5.26
N TYR A 236 -0.43 8.37 -4.80
CA TYR A 236 0.13 7.18 -5.45
C TYR A 236 0.70 6.19 -4.44
N PHE A 237 0.63 4.90 -4.79
CA PHE A 237 1.47 3.88 -4.17
C PHE A 237 2.80 3.81 -4.89
N TYR A 238 3.85 3.43 -4.17
CA TYR A 238 5.09 3.05 -4.81
C TYR A 238 5.74 1.85 -4.14
N LEU A 239 6.65 1.22 -4.87
CA LEU A 239 7.58 0.21 -4.40
C LEU A 239 8.99 0.62 -4.81
N GLN A 240 9.90 0.71 -3.83
CA GLN A 240 11.30 1.04 -4.09
C GLN A 240 12.00 -0.12 -4.81
N ARG A 241 12.78 0.23 -5.83
CA ARG A 241 13.43 -0.69 -6.77
C ARG A 241 14.91 -0.84 -6.50
N ASP A 242 15.49 0.05 -5.71
CA ASP A 242 16.90 -0.02 -5.31
C ASP A 242 17.14 -1.33 -4.53
N PRO A 243 18.12 -2.18 -4.89
CA PRO A 243 18.24 -3.52 -4.30
C PRO A 243 18.40 -3.52 -2.78
N ASP A 244 19.01 -2.47 -2.23
CA ASP A 244 19.34 -2.37 -0.81
C ASP A 244 18.29 -1.61 -0.01
N ASP A 245 17.20 -1.17 -0.63
CA ASP A 245 16.09 -0.53 0.07
C ASP A 245 14.77 -1.19 -0.32
N LEU A 246 13.97 -1.55 0.69
CA LEU A 246 12.66 -2.15 0.53
C LEU A 246 11.66 -1.30 1.29
N THR A 247 10.98 -0.45 0.54
CA THR A 247 9.93 0.43 1.03
C THR A 247 8.75 0.37 0.08
N ALA A 248 7.56 0.14 0.61
CA ALA A 248 6.33 0.44 -0.11
C ALA A 248 5.55 1.49 0.68
N GLY A 249 5.09 2.53 0.00
CA GLY A 249 4.50 3.68 0.64
C GLY A 249 3.24 4.15 -0.05
N TRP A 250 2.41 4.85 0.72
CA TRP A 250 1.23 5.54 0.25
C TRP A 250 1.42 7.02 0.48
N LEU A 251 1.47 7.78 -0.62
CA LEU A 251 1.46 9.22 -0.54
C LEU A 251 0.07 9.73 -0.86
N VAL A 252 -0.42 10.62 -0.02
CA VAL A 252 -1.77 11.20 -0.09
C VAL A 252 -1.66 12.60 -0.66
N ARG A 253 -2.53 12.94 -1.60
CA ARG A 253 -2.74 14.32 -2.02
C ARG A 253 -3.54 15.08 -0.95
N ASP A 254 -3.00 16.21 -0.52
CA ASP A 254 -3.68 17.17 0.37
C ASP A 254 -4.69 18.03 -0.41
#